data_AF-A0A1G0MCS5-F1
#
_entry.id   AF-A0A1G0MCS5-F1
#
_cell.length_a   1.000
_cell.length_b   1.000
_cell.length_c   1.000
_cell.angle_alpha   90.00
_cell.angle_beta   90.00
_cell.angle_gamma   90.00
#
_symmetry.space_group_name_H-M   'P 1'
#
loop_
_entity.id
_entity.type
_entity.pdbx_description
1 polymer ?
#
loop_
_entity_poly.entity_id
_entity_poly.type
_entity_poly.pdbx_seq_one_letter_code
_entity_poly.pdbx_strand_id
1 'polypeptide(L)'
;MQSVEIFCDGACSGNPGPGGYGAILRCGRHEKEISGGAKETTNNRMELSAAIEALRLLTRPCRVTITTDSQYLVKGMTEWISGWQRKGWRNSKKEPVVNRDLWELLLELTQPHIVQWRWVRGHAGHTENERCDRLARAGIPC
;
A
#
# COMPACT_ATOMS: atom_id res chain seq x y z
N MET A 1 16.59 13.82 -8.54
CA MET A 1 15.79 12.63 -8.17
C MET A 1 14.68 12.45 -9.19
N GLN A 2 14.46 11.22 -9.65
CA GLN A 2 13.37 10.89 -10.57
C GLN A 2 12.03 10.88 -9.82
N SER A 3 10.98 11.41 -10.42
CA SER A 3 9.62 11.38 -9.88
C SER A 3 8.91 10.09 -10.32
N VAL A 4 8.27 9.41 -9.37
CA VAL A 4 7.48 8.20 -9.60
C VAL A 4 6.10 8.41 -8.97
N GLU A 5 5.05 8.08 -9.70
CA GLU A 5 3.70 8.02 -9.19
C GLU A 5 3.33 6.55 -8.98
N ILE A 6 2.78 6.23 -7.82
CA ILE A 6 2.30 4.90 -7.49
C ILE A 6 0.82 5.04 -7.14
N PHE A 7 -0.02 4.25 -7.79
CA PHE A 7 -1.42 4.06 -7.43
C PHE A 7 -1.55 2.65 -6.90
N CYS A 8 -2.26 2.45 -5.79
CA CYS A 8 -2.37 1.13 -5.20
C CYS A 8 -3.69 0.91 -4.47
N ASP A 9 -4.17 -0.33 -4.55
CA ASP A 9 -5.43 -0.77 -3.97
C ASP A 9 -5.37 -2.25 -3.56
N GLY A 10 -6.24 -2.65 -2.63
CA GLY A 10 -6.38 -4.01 -2.13
C GLY A 10 -7.84 -4.43 -2.03
N ALA A 11 -8.13 -5.67 -2.39
CA ALA A 11 -9.46 -6.25 -2.36
C ALA A 11 -9.45 -7.61 -1.66
N CYS A 12 -10.52 -7.93 -0.93
CA CYS A 12 -10.70 -9.24 -0.30
C CYS A 12 -12.15 -9.75 -0.44
N SER A 13 -12.29 -11.04 -0.74
CA SER A 13 -13.56 -11.78 -0.75
C SER A 13 -13.78 -12.45 0.61
N GLY A 14 -14.08 -11.63 1.63
CA GLY A 14 -14.17 -12.05 3.03
C GLY A 14 -13.03 -11.45 3.88
N ASN A 15 -13.25 -11.25 5.18
CA ASN A 15 -12.26 -10.59 6.06
C ASN A 15 -12.17 -11.28 7.44
N PRO A 16 -11.28 -12.28 7.62
CA PRO A 16 -10.28 -12.76 6.66
C PRO A 16 -10.86 -13.64 5.53
N GLY A 17 -10.13 -13.74 4.41
CA GLY A 17 -10.50 -14.56 3.25
C GLY A 17 -9.48 -14.42 2.10
N PRO A 18 -9.77 -14.99 0.91
CA PRO A 18 -8.97 -14.77 -0.29
C PRO A 18 -8.93 -13.29 -0.63
N GLY A 19 -7.74 -12.78 -0.92
CA GLY A 19 -7.53 -11.38 -1.23
C GLY A 19 -6.42 -11.16 -2.25
N GLY A 20 -6.46 -9.99 -2.87
CA GLY A 20 -5.51 -9.58 -3.88
C GLY A 20 -5.18 -8.10 -3.78
N TYR A 21 -4.04 -7.73 -4.33
CA TYR A 21 -3.55 -6.37 -4.39
C TYR A 21 -3.26 -5.98 -5.84
N GLY A 22 -3.35 -4.69 -6.13
CA GLY A 22 -3.05 -4.12 -7.43
C GLY A 22 -2.32 -2.79 -7.28
N ALA A 23 -1.26 -2.58 -8.06
CA ALA A 23 -0.57 -1.31 -8.09
C ALA A 23 -0.09 -0.94 -9.50
N ILE A 24 -0.07 0.36 -9.77
CA ILE A 24 0.41 0.95 -11.01
C ILE A 24 1.54 1.91 -10.66
N LEU A 25 2.70 1.72 -11.28
CA LEU A 25 3.86 2.59 -11.16
C LEU A 25 4.04 3.36 -12.46
N ARG A 26 4.11 4.68 -12.38
CA ARG A 26 4.32 5.57 -13.52
C ARG A 26 5.58 6.40 -13.31
N CYS A 27 6.45 6.39 -14.31
CA CYS A 27 7.69 7.14 -14.32
C CYS A 27 7.92 7.78 -15.69
N GLY A 28 7.59 9.07 -15.80
CA GLY A 28 7.59 9.78 -17.08
C GLY A 28 6.58 9.14 -18.04
N ARG A 29 7.07 8.57 -19.16
CA ARG A 29 6.22 7.89 -20.16
C ARG A 29 6.07 6.39 -19.92
N HIS A 30 6.81 5.84 -18.97
CA HIS A 30 6.77 4.40 -18.67
C HIS A 30 5.75 4.14 -17.57
N GLU A 31 4.92 3.12 -17.78
CA GLU A 31 3.96 2.63 -16.81
C GLU A 31 4.15 1.13 -16.64
N LYS A 32 4.02 0.65 -15.40
CA LYS A 32 4.08 -0.77 -15.05
C LYS A 32 2.97 -1.10 -14.09
N GLU A 33 2.20 -2.14 -14.41
CA GLU A 33 1.17 -2.69 -13.54
C GLU A 33 1.71 -3.93 -12.81
N ILE A 34 1.30 -4.10 -11.57
CA ILE A 34 1.56 -5.30 -10.77
C ILE A 34 0.30 -5.72 -10.03
N SER A 35 0.15 -7.02 -9.85
CA SER A 35 -0.90 -7.61 -9.02
C SER A 35 -0.41 -8.93 -8.42
N GLY A 36 -1.10 -9.34 -7.36
CA GLY A 36 -0.88 -10.61 -6.69
C GLY A 36 -1.94 -10.84 -5.64
N GLY A 37 -1.84 -11.92 -4.88
CA GLY A 37 -2.82 -12.22 -3.84
C GLY A 37 -2.44 -13.38 -2.95
N ALA A 38 -3.28 -13.61 -1.94
CA ALA A 38 -3.12 -14.64 -0.93
C ALA A 38 -4.49 -15.28 -0.62
N LYS A 39 -4.48 -16.59 -0.35
CA LYS A 39 -5.71 -17.36 -0.05
C LYS A 39 -6.34 -16.99 1.28
N GLU A 40 -5.55 -16.51 2.23
CA GLU A 40 -6.00 -16.13 3.56
C GLU A 40 -5.32 -14.83 3.98
N THR A 41 -6.05 -13.73 3.89
CA THR A 41 -5.57 -12.38 4.18
C THR A 41 -6.73 -11.47 4.60
N THR A 42 -6.45 -10.18 4.77
CA THR A 42 -7.45 -9.13 5.07
C THR A 42 -7.29 -7.97 4.10
N ASN A 43 -8.32 -7.13 3.98
CA ASN A 43 -8.27 -5.98 3.07
C ASN A 43 -7.08 -5.07 3.37
N ASN A 44 -6.90 -4.72 4.65
CA ASN A 44 -5.80 -3.88 5.12
C ASN A 44 -4.42 -4.47 4.80
N ARG A 45 -4.27 -5.80 4.85
CA ARG A 45 -3.00 -6.44 4.45
C ARG A 45 -2.76 -6.30 2.96
N MET A 46 -3.80 -6.47 2.14
CA MET A 46 -3.67 -6.31 0.69
C MET A 46 -3.38 -4.87 0.28
N GLU A 47 -4.01 -3.88 0.91
CA GLU A 47 -3.69 -2.46 0.71
C GLU A 47 -2.21 -2.16 1.02
N LEU A 48 -1.69 -2.68 2.14
CA LEU A 48 -0.27 -2.55 2.49
C LEU A 48 0.64 -3.28 1.50
N SER A 49 0.30 -4.51 1.13
CA SER A 49 1.05 -5.30 0.15
C SER A 49 1.15 -4.59 -1.20
N ALA A 50 0.08 -3.93 -1.66
CA ALA A 50 0.08 -3.17 -2.90
C ALA A 50 1.19 -2.10 -2.92
N ALA A 51 1.29 -1.30 -1.85
CA ALA A 51 2.32 -0.27 -1.73
C ALA A 51 3.73 -0.85 -1.54
N ILE A 52 3.87 -1.92 -0.76
CA ILE A 52 5.15 -2.61 -0.53
C ILE A 52 5.71 -3.15 -1.83
N GLU A 53 4.92 -3.91 -2.59
CA GLU A 53 5.37 -4.53 -3.83
C GLU A 53 5.69 -3.51 -4.91
N ALA A 54 4.99 -2.37 -4.92
CA ALA A 54 5.34 -1.25 -5.79
C ALA A 54 6.69 -0.62 -5.38
N LEU A 55 6.89 -0.34 -4.09
CA LEU A 55 8.15 0.25 -3.61
C LEU A 55 9.35 -0.67 -3.83
N ARG A 56 9.18 -2.01 -3.72
CA ARG A 56 10.24 -3.01 -3.99
C ARG A 56 10.80 -2.94 -5.41
N LEU A 57 10.04 -2.42 -6.37
CA LEU A 57 10.49 -2.28 -7.76
C LEU A 57 11.41 -1.08 -7.97
N LEU A 58 11.51 -0.16 -7.02
CA LEU A 58 12.36 1.01 -7.12
C LEU A 58 13.81 0.64 -6.79
N THR A 59 14.68 0.66 -7.79
CA THR A 59 16.09 0.28 -7.64
C THR A 59 17.01 1.43 -7.22
N ARG A 60 16.46 2.65 -7.04
CA ARG A 60 17.22 3.85 -6.69
C ARG A 60 16.35 4.86 -5.93
N PRO A 61 16.96 5.79 -5.15
CA PRO A 61 16.25 6.89 -4.50
C PRO A 61 15.38 7.71 -5.48
N CYS A 62 14.12 7.92 -5.11
CA CYS A 62 13.09 8.54 -5.95
C CYS A 62 12.21 9.49 -5.12
N ARG A 63 11.60 10.47 -5.79
CA ARG A 63 10.48 11.24 -5.23
C ARG A 63 9.21 10.49 -5.59
N VAL A 64 8.55 9.88 -4.62
CA VAL A 64 7.44 8.97 -4.86
C VAL A 64 6.15 9.61 -4.37
N THR A 65 5.13 9.70 -5.22
CA THR A 65 3.77 10.03 -4.78
C THR A 65 2.96 8.75 -4.76
N ILE A 66 2.51 8.32 -3.58
CA ILE A 66 1.67 7.14 -3.43
C ILE A 66 0.23 7.61 -3.23
N THR A 67 -0.64 7.23 -4.15
CA THR A 67 -2.07 7.54 -4.15
C THR A 67 -2.87 6.28 -3.87
N THR A 68 -3.71 6.32 -2.84
CA THR A 68 -4.58 5.21 -2.44
C THR A 68 -5.84 5.76 -1.78
N ASP A 69 -6.92 4.99 -1.80
CA ASP A 69 -8.13 5.28 -1.03
C ASP A 69 -8.14 4.66 0.37
N SER A 70 -7.12 3.86 0.69
CA SER A 70 -6.91 3.34 2.04
C SER A 70 -6.52 4.44 3.03
N GLN A 71 -7.49 4.84 3.86
CA GLN A 71 -7.19 5.67 5.02
C GLN A 71 -6.29 4.95 6.04
N TYR A 72 -6.38 3.62 6.11
CA TYR A 72 -5.57 2.81 7.03
C TYR A 72 -4.08 2.96 6.69
N LEU A 73 -3.75 2.85 5.40
CA LEU A 73 -2.40 3.00 4.90
C LEU A 73 -1.89 4.44 5.07
N VAL A 74 -2.66 5.44 4.63
CA VAL A 74 -2.24 6.85 4.70
C VAL A 74 -2.04 7.30 6.14
N LYS A 75 -3.05 7.14 7.01
CA LYS A 75 -2.95 7.54 8.42
C LYS A 75 -1.91 6.73 9.18
N GLY A 76 -1.74 5.45 8.83
CA GLY A 76 -0.69 4.64 9.41
C GLY A 76 0.69 5.26 9.16
N MET A 77 1.02 5.59 7.91
CA MET A 77 2.32 6.18 7.57
C MET A 77 2.50 7.62 8.03
N THR A 78 1.44 8.43 8.08
CA THR A 78 1.57 9.87 8.39
C THR A 78 1.35 10.21 9.86
N GLU A 79 0.51 9.46 10.58
CA GLU A 79 0.08 9.80 11.94
C GLU A 79 0.50 8.76 12.98
N TRP A 80 0.35 7.46 12.68
CA TRP A 80 0.42 6.43 13.71
C TRP A 80 1.81 5.83 13.90
N ILE A 81 2.57 5.65 12.81
CA ILE A 81 3.78 4.84 12.81
C ILE A 81 4.87 5.37 13.74
N SER A 82 5.07 6.69 13.77
CA SER A 82 5.99 7.37 14.68
C SER A 82 5.57 7.20 16.16
N GLY A 83 4.27 7.08 16.42
CA GLY A 83 3.74 6.75 17.74
C GLY A 83 3.99 5.30 18.12
N TRP A 84 3.78 4.37 17.19
CA TRP A 84 4.01 2.95 17.40
C TRP A 84 5.48 2.64 17.65
N GLN A 85 6.41 3.19 16.86
CA GLN A 85 7.85 2.99 17.06
C GLN A 85 8.30 3.46 18.46
N ARG A 86 7.86 4.64 18.91
CA ARG A 86 8.16 5.16 20.26
C ARG A 86 7.57 4.30 21.39
N LYS A 87 6.46 3.60 21.13
CA LYS A 87 5.78 2.72 22.11
C LYS A 87 6.18 1.25 21.97
N GLY A 88 7.24 0.94 21.22
CA GLY A 88 7.69 -0.44 21.02
C GLY A 88 6.67 -1.31 20.27
N TRP A 89 6.02 -0.74 19.25
CA TRP A 89 5.01 -1.39 18.42
C TRP A 89 3.77 -1.85 19.19
N ARG A 90 3.30 -1.00 20.10
CA ARG A 90 2.03 -1.20 20.83
C ARG A 90 1.02 -0.11 20.52
N ASN A 91 -0.24 -0.50 20.40
CA ASN A 91 -1.37 0.41 20.17
C ASN A 91 -1.75 1.18 21.47
N SER A 92 -2.78 2.03 21.42
CA SER A 92 -3.27 2.78 22.59
C SER A 92 -3.80 1.88 23.72
N LYS A 93 -4.22 0.66 23.41
CA LYS A 93 -4.68 -0.36 24.36
C LYS A 93 -3.53 -1.22 24.91
N LYS A 94 -2.27 -0.90 24.58
CA LYS A 94 -1.04 -1.64 24.96
C LYS A 94 -0.90 -3.02 24.31
N GLU A 95 -1.72 -3.32 23.31
CA GLU A 95 -1.67 -4.55 22.52
C GLU A 95 -0.67 -4.42 21.37
N PRO A 96 -0.13 -5.52 20.83
CA PRO A 96 0.69 -5.49 19.63
C PRO A 96 -0.03 -4.81 18.46
N VAL A 97 0.69 -4.00 17.69
CA VAL A 97 0.16 -3.40 16.46
C VAL A 97 -0.14 -4.49 15.44
N VAL A 98 -1.36 -4.48 14.91
CA VAL A 98 -1.80 -5.40 13.84
C VAL A 98 -1.03 -5.09 12.56
N ASN A 99 -0.62 -6.12 11.83
CA ASN A 99 0.20 -6.03 10.60
C ASN A 99 1.56 -5.37 10.80
N ARG A 100 2.14 -5.46 12.01
CA ARG A 100 3.46 -4.92 12.33
C ARG A 100 4.52 -5.33 11.30
N ASP A 101 4.49 -6.59 10.87
CA ASP A 101 5.39 -7.15 9.86
C ASP A 101 5.40 -6.34 8.56
N LEU A 102 4.22 -5.96 8.06
CA LEU A 102 4.07 -5.16 6.85
C LEU A 102 4.44 -3.71 7.08
N TRP A 103 4.14 -3.15 8.26
CA TRP A 103 4.52 -1.77 8.59
C TRP A 103 6.02 -1.58 8.71
N GLU A 104 6.73 -2.50 9.35
CA GLU A 104 8.19 -2.48 9.47
C GLU A 104 8.84 -2.55 8.09
N LEU A 105 8.37 -3.46 7.24
CA LEU A 105 8.86 -3.58 5.87
C LEU A 105 8.56 -2.34 5.03
N LEU A 106 7.34 -1.78 5.13
CA LEU A 106 6.96 -0.58 4.41
C LEU A 106 7.85 0.61 4.82
N LEU A 107 8.12 0.77 6.12
CA LEU A 107 9.06 1.80 6.60
C LEU A 107 10.43 1.64 5.98
N GLU A 108 11.02 0.45 6.05
CA GLU A 108 12.34 0.15 5.50
C GLU A 108 12.42 0.55 4.02
N LEU A 109 11.44 0.12 3.23
CA LEU A 109 11.37 0.43 1.80
C LEU A 109 11.18 1.92 1.52
N THR A 110 10.55 2.68 2.41
CA THR A 110 10.38 4.13 2.22
C THR A 110 11.61 4.97 2.57
N GLN A 111 12.52 4.48 3.41
CA GLN A 111 13.69 5.24 3.89
C GLN A 111 14.56 5.86 2.77
N PRO A 112 14.89 5.18 1.67
CA PRO A 112 15.72 5.76 0.61
C PRO A 112 14.96 6.76 -0.29
N HIS A 113 13.65 6.93 -0.11
CA HIS A 113 12.81 7.75 -0.98
C HIS A 113 12.26 8.97 -0.24
N ILE A 114 11.92 10.01 -1.00
CA ILE A 114 11.07 11.10 -0.49
C ILE A 114 9.64 10.74 -0.89
N VAL A 115 8.86 10.25 0.08
CA VAL A 115 7.51 9.72 -0.16
C VAL A 115 6.45 10.75 0.23
N GLN A 116 5.54 11.06 -0.68
CA GLN A 116 4.33 11.82 -0.43
C GLN A 116 3.12 10.88 -0.49
N TRP A 117 2.36 10.82 0.60
CA TRP A 117 1.12 10.06 0.67
C TRP A 117 -0.07 10.94 0.27
N ARG A 118 -0.89 10.45 -0.66
CA ARG A 118 -2.13 11.10 -1.09
C ARG A 118 -3.30 10.15 -0.87
N TRP A 119 -4.22 10.58 -0.02
CA TRP A 119 -5.49 9.91 0.12
C TRP A 119 -6.48 10.46 -0.92
N VAL A 120 -7.13 9.56 -1.63
CA VAL A 120 -8.26 9.88 -2.52
C VAL A 120 -9.51 9.18 -2.00
N ARG A 121 -10.69 9.72 -2.32
CA ARG A 121 -11.94 9.04 -1.97
C ARG A 121 -12.21 7.94 -3.00
N GLY A 122 -12.42 6.70 -2.54
CA GLY A 122 -12.85 5.60 -3.40
C GLY A 122 -14.12 5.96 -4.18
N HIS A 123 -14.19 5.53 -5.45
CA HIS A 123 -15.28 5.77 -6.41
C HIS A 123 -15.44 7.20 -6.99
N ALA A 124 -14.47 8.11 -6.77
CA ALA A 124 -14.53 9.48 -7.30
C ALA A 124 -13.83 9.67 -8.67
N GLY A 125 -14.06 8.77 -9.64
CA GLY A 125 -13.60 8.95 -11.03
C GLY A 125 -12.08 8.96 -11.23
N HIS A 126 -11.32 8.41 -10.28
CA HIS A 126 -9.87 8.20 -10.43
C HIS A 126 -9.63 6.93 -11.25
N THR A 127 -9.42 7.11 -12.54
CA THR A 127 -9.21 6.01 -13.51
C THR A 127 -8.11 5.04 -13.04
N GLU A 128 -7.03 5.54 -12.45
CA GLU A 128 -5.95 4.71 -11.92
C GLU A 128 -6.38 3.84 -10.73
N ASN A 129 -7.17 4.37 -9.79
CA ASN A 129 -7.69 3.58 -8.67
C ASN A 129 -8.63 2.47 -9.16
N GLU A 130 -9.52 2.77 -10.11
CA GLU A 130 -10.39 1.74 -10.70
C GLU A 130 -9.59 0.66 -11.45
N ARG A 131 -8.45 1.01 -12.04
CA ARG A 131 -7.52 0.03 -12.61
C ARG A 131 -6.85 -0.80 -11.52
N CYS A 132 -6.39 -0.19 -10.43
CA CYS A 132 -5.81 -0.90 -9.29
C CYS A 132 -6.83 -1.86 -8.63
N ASP A 133 -8.09 -1.46 -8.45
CA ASP A 133 -9.16 -2.32 -7.95
C ASP A 133 -9.38 -3.55 -8.85
N ARG A 134 -9.40 -3.34 -10.18
CA ARG A 134 -9.48 -4.45 -11.15
C ARG A 134 -8.28 -5.39 -11.06
N LEU A 135 -7.07 -4.85 -10.94
CA LEU A 135 -5.85 -5.62 -10.75
C LEU A 135 -5.89 -6.42 -9.44
N ALA A 136 -6.36 -5.81 -8.36
CA ALA A 136 -6.49 -6.44 -7.05
C ALA A 136 -7.48 -7.61 -7.11
N ARG A 137 -8.67 -7.41 -7.69
CA ARG A 137 -9.65 -8.48 -7.87
C ARG A 137 -9.15 -9.62 -8.76
N ALA A 138 -8.43 -9.29 -9.84
CA ALA A 138 -7.81 -10.30 -10.70
C ALA A 138 -6.68 -11.08 -10.01
N GLY A 139 -6.04 -10.49 -8.99
CA GLY A 139 -5.02 -11.13 -8.17
C GLY A 139 -5.56 -12.06 -7.09
N ILE A 140 -6.87 -12.07 -6.82
CA ILE A 140 -7.48 -12.95 -5.82
C ILE A 140 -7.36 -14.41 -6.28
N PRO A 141 -6.65 -15.27 -5.54
CA PRO A 141 -6.54 -16.68 -5.90
C PRO A 141 -7.89 -17.38 -5.75
N CYS A 142 -8.17 -18.31 -6.67
CA CYS A 142 -9.31 -19.21 -6.61
C CYS A 142 -9.22 -20.22 -5.44
#